data_AF-A0A9X7T7R3-F1
#
_entry.id   AF-A0A9X7T7R3-F1
#
_cell.length_a   1.000
_cell.length_b   1.000
_cell.length_c   1.000
_cell.angle_alpha   90.00
_cell.angle_beta   90.00
_cell.angle_gamma   90.00
#
_symmetry.space_group_name_H-M   'P 1'
#
loop_
_entity.id
_entity.type
_entity.pdbx_description
1 polymer ?
#
loop_
_entity_poly.entity_id
_entity_poly.type
_entity_poly.pdbx_seq_one_letter_code
_entity_poly.pdbx_strand_id
1 'polypeptide(L)'
;MPESFKQRIFSKATELLEERLDIGSDRQADTFRALKLKDIINKADFNHGKLVVIKVKNSHSKWYSHNPEYAPSVYLTLVPKTVENEALELQKIRKKHQDDPKFDFKKTSYRTKELRCADHNDDIGHADIADADYIMKYGIDAENL
;
A
#
# COMPACT_ATOMS: atom_id res chain seq x y z
N MET A 1 -6.49 -43.77 28.10
CA MET A 1 -6.07 -43.02 26.91
C MET A 1 -4.88 -43.72 26.31
N PRO A 2 -4.97 -44.33 25.11
CA PRO A 2 -3.83 -45.02 24.51
C PRO A 2 -2.72 -43.99 24.26
N GLU A 3 -1.46 -44.34 24.59
CA GLU A 3 -0.29 -43.45 24.49
C GLU A 3 -0.17 -42.78 23.11
N SER A 4 -0.63 -43.46 22.05
CA SER A 4 -0.62 -42.98 20.67
C SER A 4 -1.50 -41.75 20.41
N PHE A 5 -2.62 -41.58 21.13
CA PHE A 5 -3.49 -40.41 20.96
C PHE A 5 -2.88 -39.16 21.59
N LYS A 6 -2.32 -39.30 22.81
CA LYS A 6 -1.63 -38.20 23.50
C LYS A 6 -0.40 -37.74 22.72
N GLN A 7 0.40 -38.66 22.18
CA GLN A 7 1.55 -38.34 21.35
C GLN A 7 1.16 -37.61 20.06
N ARG A 8 0.08 -38.01 19.38
CA ARG A 8 -0.44 -37.30 18.19
C ARG A 8 -0.89 -35.88 18.49
N ILE A 9 -1.63 -35.69 19.59
CA ILE A 9 -2.05 -34.36 20.04
C ILE A 9 -0.82 -33.49 20.36
N PHE A 10 0.16 -34.05 21.06
CA PHE A 10 1.38 -33.32 21.42
C PHE A 10 2.19 -32.91 20.18
N SER A 11 2.41 -33.85 19.25
CA SER A 11 3.10 -33.57 17.97
C SER A 11 2.40 -32.49 17.15
N LYS A 12 1.06 -32.54 17.08
CA LYS A 12 0.30 -31.52 16.35
C LYS A 12 0.37 -30.16 17.05
N ALA A 13 0.36 -30.15 18.38
CA ALA A 13 0.51 -28.92 19.15
C ALA A 13 1.90 -28.29 19.00
N THR A 14 2.96 -29.10 18.93
CA THR A 14 4.33 -28.60 18.70
C THR A 14 4.49 -28.03 17.29
N GLU A 15 4.00 -28.72 16.26
CA GLU A 15 3.99 -28.19 14.87
C GLU A 15 3.29 -26.83 14.78
N LEU A 16 2.09 -26.72 15.36
CA LEU A 16 1.33 -25.46 15.36
C LEU A 16 2.02 -24.36 16.17
N LEU A 17 2.80 -24.71 17.19
CA LEU A 17 3.57 -23.76 17.97
C LEU A 17 4.78 -23.25 17.17
N GLU A 18 5.51 -24.13 16.52
CA GLU A 18 6.64 -23.79 15.63
C GLU A 18 6.18 -22.88 14.49
N GLU A 19 5.07 -23.24 13.82
CA GLU A 19 4.46 -22.41 12.78
C GLU A 19 4.09 -21.01 13.32
N ARG A 20 3.53 -20.93 14.53
CA ARG A 20 3.21 -19.64 15.17
C ARG A 20 4.45 -18.83 15.55
N LEU A 21 5.54 -19.48 15.94
CA LEU A 21 6.80 -18.83 16.28
C LEU A 21 7.47 -18.26 15.02
N ASP A 22 7.48 -19.02 13.92
CA ASP A 22 8.00 -18.59 12.63
C ASP A 22 7.19 -17.42 12.05
N ILE A 23 5.86 -17.49 12.09
CA ILE A 23 5.00 -16.35 11.73
C ILE A 23 5.29 -15.13 12.63
N GLY A 24 5.67 -15.38 13.89
CA GLY A 24 6.09 -14.34 14.84
C GLY A 24 7.39 -13.66 14.45
N SER A 25 8.42 -14.42 14.07
CA SER A 25 9.74 -13.92 13.70
C SER A 25 9.70 -13.18 12.36
N ASP A 26 9.00 -13.73 11.36
CA ASP A 26 8.78 -13.10 10.06
C ASP A 26 8.09 -11.74 10.20
N ARG A 27 7.02 -11.66 11.01
CA ARG A 27 6.32 -10.40 11.26
C ARG A 27 7.24 -9.36 11.89
N GLN A 28 8.11 -9.77 12.83
CA GLN A 28 9.05 -8.85 13.47
C GLN A 28 10.08 -8.30 12.48
N ALA A 29 10.64 -9.17 11.63
CA ALA A 29 11.56 -8.78 10.57
C ALA A 29 10.92 -7.80 9.58
N ASP A 30 9.71 -8.13 9.11
CA ASP A 30 8.94 -7.29 8.20
C ASP A 30 8.55 -5.94 8.83
N THR A 31 8.18 -5.94 10.12
CA THR A 31 7.89 -4.71 10.87
C THR A 31 9.13 -3.82 10.95
N PHE A 32 10.29 -4.39 11.30
CA PHE A 32 11.54 -3.65 11.37
C PHE A 32 11.95 -3.08 10.01
N ARG A 33 11.82 -3.88 8.95
CA ARG A 33 12.09 -3.43 7.58
C ARG A 33 11.14 -2.31 7.17
N ALA A 34 9.85 -2.45 7.45
CA ALA A 34 8.83 -1.46 7.14
C ALA A 34 9.09 -0.11 7.83
N LEU A 35 9.53 -0.12 9.09
CA LEU A 35 9.90 1.11 9.81
C LEU A 35 11.10 1.81 9.16
N LYS A 36 12.13 1.06 8.76
CA LYS A 36 13.28 1.63 8.04
C LYS A 36 12.88 2.26 6.71
N LEU A 37 12.07 1.56 5.91
CA LEU A 37 11.60 2.05 4.61
C LEU A 37 10.77 3.31 4.77
N LYS A 38 9.85 3.32 5.74
CA LYS A 38 9.06 4.51 6.08
C LYS A 38 9.96 5.71 6.37
N ASP A 39 10.99 5.55 7.18
CA ASP A 39 11.87 6.66 7.55
C ASP A 39 12.65 7.21 6.36
N ILE A 40 13.07 6.34 5.42
CA ILE A 40 13.70 6.77 4.16
C ILE A 40 12.71 7.59 3.32
N ILE A 41 11.49 7.06 3.11
CA ILE A 41 10.46 7.73 2.31
C ILE A 41 10.08 9.08 2.91
N ASN A 42 9.88 9.15 4.23
CA ASN A 42 9.47 10.38 4.90
C ASN A 42 10.52 11.50 4.85
N LYS A 43 11.80 11.14 4.68
CA LYS A 43 12.91 12.10 4.51
C LYS A 43 13.08 12.57 3.08
N ALA A 44 12.41 11.93 2.10
CA ALA A 44 12.48 12.34 0.71
C ALA A 44 11.81 13.70 0.48
N ASP A 45 12.26 14.39 -0.56
CA ASP A 45 11.66 15.64 -1.00
C ASP A 45 10.49 15.36 -1.94
N PHE A 46 9.28 15.76 -1.54
CA PHE A 46 8.04 15.60 -2.31
C PHE A 46 7.65 16.86 -3.07
N ASN A 47 8.41 17.94 -2.92
CA ASN A 47 8.08 19.24 -3.48
C ASN A 47 8.92 19.57 -4.72
N HIS A 48 9.96 18.79 -5.01
CA HIS A 48 10.83 19.04 -6.15
C HIS A 48 11.03 17.78 -7.00
N GLY A 49 11.06 18.01 -8.31
CA GLY A 49 11.35 16.97 -9.29
C GLY A 49 10.23 15.97 -9.45
N LYS A 50 10.58 14.77 -9.90
CA LYS A 50 9.61 13.85 -10.49
C LYS A 50 8.94 12.93 -9.48
N LEU A 51 7.62 12.95 -9.46
CA LEU A 51 6.77 12.02 -8.72
C LEU A 51 6.32 10.86 -9.61
N VAL A 52 6.32 9.65 -9.08
CA VAL A 52 5.89 8.43 -9.76
C VAL A 52 4.77 7.73 -9.02
N VAL A 53 3.91 7.08 -9.79
CA VAL A 53 2.76 6.34 -9.28
C VAL A 53 3.21 5.00 -8.72
N ILE A 54 2.90 4.74 -7.45
CA ILE A 54 3.17 3.46 -6.78
C ILE A 54 1.90 2.66 -6.51
N LYS A 55 0.72 3.29 -6.62
CA LYS A 55 -0.57 2.61 -6.42
C LYS A 55 -1.67 3.36 -7.14
N VAL A 56 -2.60 2.60 -7.70
CA VAL A 56 -3.79 3.08 -8.39
C VAL A 56 -5.02 2.52 -7.67
N LYS A 57 -6.05 3.34 -7.50
CA LYS A 57 -7.36 2.94 -6.97
C LYS A 57 -8.46 3.57 -7.80
N ASN A 58 -9.48 2.81 -8.14
CA ASN A 58 -10.69 3.36 -8.75
C ASN A 58 -11.72 3.65 -7.68
N SER A 59 -12.55 4.67 -7.90
CA SER A 59 -13.68 4.95 -7.04
C SER A 59 -14.73 3.86 -7.16
N HIS A 60 -15.30 3.47 -6.02
CA HIS A 60 -16.44 2.55 -5.93
C HIS A 60 -17.68 3.25 -5.38
N SER A 61 -17.74 4.58 -5.52
CA SER A 61 -18.89 5.37 -5.07
C SER A 61 -20.16 4.95 -5.80
N LYS A 62 -21.28 4.87 -5.06
CA LYS A 62 -22.62 4.68 -5.62
C LYS A 62 -23.07 5.85 -6.50
N TRP A 63 -22.37 6.98 -6.49
CA TRP A 63 -22.69 8.09 -7.37
C TRP A 63 -22.58 7.69 -8.86
N TYR A 64 -21.57 6.90 -9.23
CA TYR A 64 -21.39 6.42 -10.62
C TYR A 64 -22.49 5.46 -11.08
N SER A 65 -23.13 4.72 -10.18
CA SER A 65 -24.28 3.90 -10.56
C SER A 65 -25.53 4.73 -10.91
N HIS A 66 -25.57 6.00 -10.46
CA HIS A 66 -26.67 6.93 -10.76
C HIS A 66 -26.32 7.92 -11.87
N ASN A 67 -25.06 8.02 -12.27
CA ASN A 67 -24.57 8.91 -13.33
C ASN A 67 -23.64 8.11 -14.28
N PRO A 68 -24.19 7.16 -15.07
CA PRO A 68 -23.44 6.21 -15.88
C PRO A 68 -22.65 6.85 -17.04
N GLU A 69 -22.93 8.11 -17.36
CA GLU A 69 -22.22 8.90 -18.36
C GLU A 69 -20.80 9.29 -17.93
N TYR A 70 -20.50 9.24 -16.62
CA TYR A 70 -19.17 9.58 -16.09
C TYR A 70 -18.38 8.33 -15.72
N ALA A 71 -17.09 8.35 -16.03
CA ALA A 71 -16.16 7.33 -15.63
C ALA A 71 -15.82 7.42 -14.13
N PRO A 72 -15.64 6.28 -13.44
CA PRO A 72 -15.16 6.28 -12.07
C PRO A 72 -13.82 7.02 -11.92
N SER A 73 -13.74 7.94 -10.95
CA SER A 73 -12.49 8.63 -10.64
C SER A 73 -11.36 7.64 -10.34
N VAL A 74 -10.14 7.98 -10.77
CA VAL A 74 -8.91 7.23 -10.51
C VAL A 74 -8.06 8.02 -9.51
N TYR A 75 -7.60 7.35 -8.44
CA TYR A 75 -6.74 7.92 -7.42
C TYR A 75 -5.34 7.34 -7.54
N LEU A 76 -4.37 8.20 -7.83
CA LEU A 76 -2.97 7.86 -8.00
C LEU A 76 -2.21 8.23 -6.72
N THR A 77 -1.57 7.23 -6.10
CA THR A 77 -0.65 7.44 -4.98
C THR A 77 0.75 7.65 -5.52
N LEU A 78 1.35 8.79 -5.18
CA LEU A 78 2.59 9.31 -5.74
C LEU A 78 3.68 9.41 -4.67
N VAL A 79 4.93 9.11 -5.08
CA VAL A 79 6.15 9.34 -4.30
C VAL A 79 7.27 9.85 -5.21
N PRO A 80 8.32 10.49 -4.66
CA PRO A 80 9.48 10.89 -5.44
C PRO A 80 10.14 9.69 -6.12
N LYS A 81 10.60 9.88 -7.35
CA LYS A 81 11.30 8.84 -8.12
C LYS A 81 12.49 8.25 -7.34
N THR A 82 13.14 9.07 -6.52
CA THR A 82 14.30 8.68 -5.70
C THR A 82 14.00 7.62 -4.64
N VAL A 83 12.73 7.45 -4.25
CA VAL A 83 12.30 6.46 -3.22
C VAL A 83 11.24 5.48 -3.73
N GLU A 84 11.12 5.34 -5.04
CA GLU A 84 10.13 4.47 -5.68
C GLU A 84 10.29 3.01 -5.23
N ASN A 85 11.52 2.49 -5.23
CA ASN A 85 11.80 1.09 -4.89
C ASN A 85 11.45 0.79 -3.42
N GLU A 86 11.81 1.69 -2.51
CA GLU A 86 11.52 1.59 -1.09
C GLU A 86 10.02 1.64 -0.81
N ALA A 87 9.30 2.52 -1.51
CA ALA A 87 7.86 2.63 -1.39
C ALA A 87 7.14 1.39 -1.93
N LEU A 88 7.58 0.84 -3.07
CA LEU A 88 7.06 -0.42 -3.62
C LEU A 88 7.33 -1.60 -2.69
N GLU A 89 8.52 -1.67 -2.09
CA GLU A 89 8.85 -2.70 -1.11
C GLU A 89 7.95 -2.58 0.14
N LEU A 90 7.78 -1.37 0.68
CA LEU A 90 6.92 -1.14 1.83
C LEU A 90 5.45 -1.48 1.53
N GLN A 91 4.98 -1.21 0.31
CA GLN A 91 3.66 -1.67 -0.12
C GLN A 91 3.53 -3.18 -0.15
N LYS A 92 4.55 -3.90 -0.65
CA LYS A 92 4.56 -5.37 -0.67
C LYS A 92 4.47 -5.94 0.74
N ILE A 93 5.27 -5.41 1.68
CA ILE A 93 5.23 -5.81 3.09
C ILE A 93 3.84 -5.54 3.69
N ARG A 94 3.31 -4.33 3.51
CA ARG A 94 1.97 -3.98 4.04
C ARG A 94 0.88 -4.85 3.43
N LYS A 95 0.97 -5.23 2.15
CA LYS A 95 0.02 -6.13 1.48
C LYS A 95 0.13 -7.56 2.01
N LYS A 96 1.33 -8.07 2.27
CA LYS A 96 1.56 -9.39 2.89
C LYS A 96 0.80 -9.51 4.22
N HIS A 97 0.74 -8.43 5.00
CA HIS A 97 0.12 -8.41 6.32
C HIS A 97 -1.32 -7.85 6.35
N GLN A 98 -1.98 -7.64 5.21
CA GLN A 98 -3.29 -6.94 5.15
C GLN A 98 -4.37 -7.52 6.08
N ASP A 99 -4.30 -8.84 6.34
CA ASP A 99 -5.22 -9.59 7.19
C ASP A 99 -4.59 -9.97 8.56
N ASP A 100 -3.39 -9.45 8.88
CA ASP A 100 -2.69 -9.68 10.15
C ASP A 100 -3.02 -8.57 11.17
N PRO A 101 -3.89 -8.83 12.17
CA PRO A 101 -4.28 -7.82 13.16
C PRO A 101 -3.14 -7.40 14.09
N LYS A 102 -2.00 -8.13 14.09
CA LYS A 102 -0.82 -7.80 14.90
C LYS A 102 0.18 -6.92 14.15
N PHE A 103 0.02 -6.73 12.84
CA PHE A 103 0.87 -5.82 12.08
C PHE A 103 0.36 -4.38 12.25
N ASP A 104 1.19 -3.49 12.77
CA ASP A 104 0.79 -2.11 13.05
C ASP A 104 0.89 -1.23 11.79
N PHE A 105 -0.22 -1.17 11.06
CA PHE A 105 -0.37 -0.36 9.85
C PHE A 105 -0.24 1.15 10.10
N LYS A 106 -0.56 1.62 11.32
CA LYS A 106 -0.48 3.03 11.66
C LYS A 106 0.98 3.43 11.86
N LYS A 107 1.75 2.61 12.60
CA LYS A 107 3.19 2.84 12.81
C LYS A 107 3.99 2.80 11.52
N THR A 108 3.63 1.91 10.60
CA THR A 108 4.30 1.75 9.29
C THR A 108 3.72 2.64 8.19
N SER A 109 2.81 3.56 8.52
CA SER A 109 2.30 4.56 7.57
C SER A 109 3.41 5.53 7.15
N TYR A 110 3.39 5.97 5.91
CA TYR A 110 4.44 6.78 5.29
C TYR A 110 3.84 7.88 4.41
N ARG A 111 4.62 8.93 4.17
CA ARG A 111 4.24 10.10 3.38
C ARG A 111 4.01 9.69 1.93
N THR A 112 2.90 10.17 1.36
CA THR A 112 2.56 10.03 -0.06
C THR A 112 1.87 11.33 -0.51
N LYS A 113 1.86 11.59 -1.81
CA LYS A 113 0.92 12.56 -2.43
C LYS A 113 -0.18 11.78 -3.13
N GLU A 114 -1.37 12.35 -3.22
CA GLU A 114 -2.50 11.75 -3.93
C GLU A 114 -2.95 12.70 -5.03
N LEU A 115 -3.19 12.14 -6.22
CA LEU A 115 -3.78 12.85 -7.35
C LEU A 115 -5.06 12.13 -7.76
N ARG A 116 -6.18 12.85 -7.79
CA ARG A 116 -7.44 12.36 -8.35
C ARG A 116 -7.46 12.72 -9.84
N CYS A 117 -7.77 11.75 -10.68
CA CYS A 117 -8.07 11.94 -12.09
C CYS A 117 -9.55 11.63 -12.33
N ALA A 118 -10.29 12.56 -12.92
CA ALA A 118 -11.74 12.45 -13.15
C ALA A 118 -12.14 13.19 -14.44
N ASP A 119 -13.20 12.73 -15.09
CA ASP A 119 -13.82 13.36 -16.27
C ASP A 119 -14.94 14.37 -15.90
N HIS A 120 -15.13 14.61 -14.62
CA HIS A 120 -16.10 15.55 -14.05
C HIS A 120 -15.39 16.43 -13.02
N ASN A 121 -15.62 17.74 -13.12
CA ASN A 121 -15.08 18.72 -12.19
C ASN A 121 -15.97 18.85 -10.97
N ASP A 122 -15.51 18.33 -9.83
CA ASP A 122 -16.20 18.53 -8.56
C ASP A 122 -15.43 19.43 -7.58
N ASP A 123 -14.12 19.67 -7.77
CA ASP A 123 -13.28 20.41 -6.81
C ASP A 123 -11.98 20.98 -7.42
N ILE A 124 -11.16 21.68 -6.64
CA ILE A 124 -9.82 22.17 -7.05
C ILE A 124 -8.77 21.05 -6.80
N GLY A 125 -7.93 20.74 -7.80
CA GLY A 125 -6.76 19.87 -7.62
C GLY A 125 -6.85 18.46 -8.21
N HIS A 126 -7.61 18.26 -9.27
CA HIS A 126 -7.68 17.00 -10.03
C HIS A 126 -7.15 17.16 -11.46
N ALA A 127 -6.63 16.06 -12.02
CA ALA A 127 -6.26 15.96 -13.42
C ALA A 127 -7.41 15.38 -14.25
N ASP A 128 -7.38 15.58 -15.57
CA ASP A 128 -8.31 14.89 -16.46
C ASP A 128 -8.03 13.38 -16.39
N ILE A 129 -9.08 12.56 -16.43
CA ILE A 129 -8.92 11.10 -16.51
C ILE A 129 -8.16 10.68 -17.76
N ALA A 130 -8.23 11.45 -18.85
CA ALA A 130 -7.47 11.21 -20.06
C ALA A 130 -5.95 11.27 -19.84
N ASP A 131 -5.49 12.05 -18.86
CA ASP A 131 -4.07 12.19 -18.52
C ASP A 131 -3.57 11.09 -17.58
N ALA A 132 -4.47 10.29 -16.98
CA ALA A 132 -4.11 9.28 -16.00
C ALA A 132 -3.11 8.27 -16.56
N ASP A 133 -3.31 7.78 -17.78
CA ASP A 133 -2.42 6.81 -18.44
C ASP A 133 -1.01 7.39 -18.67
N TYR A 134 -0.95 8.67 -19.05
CA TYR A 134 0.32 9.37 -19.22
C TYR A 134 1.05 9.51 -17.87
N ILE A 135 0.35 9.94 -16.83
CA ILE A 135 0.92 10.11 -15.49
C ILE A 135 1.33 8.77 -14.87
N MET A 136 0.59 7.70 -15.11
CA MET A 136 0.97 6.35 -14.67
C MET A 136 2.26 5.88 -15.34
N LYS A 137 2.43 6.15 -16.63
CA LYS A 137 3.61 5.71 -17.39
C LYS A 137 4.83 6.57 -17.14
N TYR A 138 4.64 7.88 -17.09
CA TYR A 138 5.73 8.84 -17.07
C TYR A 138 5.87 9.58 -15.77
N GLY A 139 4.95 9.49 -14.81
CA GLY A 139 4.96 10.33 -13.61
C GLY A 139 4.55 11.78 -13.90
N ILE A 140 4.65 12.62 -12.87
CA ILE A 140 4.32 14.05 -12.91
C ILE A 140 5.36 14.84 -12.11
N ASP A 141 5.68 16.04 -12.55
CA ASP A 141 6.58 16.92 -11.79
C ASP A 141 5.86 17.47 -10.55
N ALA A 142 6.56 17.53 -9.42
CA ALA A 142 6.00 17.90 -8.13
C ALA A 142 5.42 19.32 -8.09
N GLU A 143 5.89 20.18 -8.98
CA GLU A 143 5.48 21.57 -9.17
C GLU A 143 4.16 21.68 -9.94
N ASN A 144 3.77 20.63 -10.68
CA ASN A 144 2.54 20.56 -11.47
C ASN A 144 1.38 19.89 -10.70
N LEU A 145 1.54 19.70 -9.39
CA LEU A 145 0.62 18.99 -8.52
C LEU A 145 0.19 19.86 -7.33
#